data_AF-A0A0L0UTA2-F1
#
_entry.id   AF-A0A0L0UTA2-F1
#
_cell.length_a   1.000
_cell.length_b   1.000
_cell.length_c   1.000
_cell.angle_alpha   90.00
_cell.angle_beta   90.00
_cell.angle_gamma   90.00
#
_symmetry.space_group_name_H-M   'P 1'
#
loop_
_entity.id
_entity.type
_entity.pdbx_description
1 polymer ?
#
loop_
_entity_poly.entity_id
_entity_poly.type
_entity_poly.pdbx_seq_one_letter_code
_entity_poly.pdbx_strand_id
1 'polypeptide(L)'
;MANIQHKVDKNLLNEKDEYKPTAQDEDRVETNQIDYRKEDLTDYSEDNDTERCNEWTIVNQRIRHLISHLHEVDGDGHCGFRAASVSMAEAEDGWLDVRKAMVDEMDTHEVYKNERYISYVADSIPFTRLRSNLNYFRSPARIYHWINFPCHGDLLADAYQRPVIHLSHPITNTYLPLSHGPNTNPPICLVYLEGKNHYNVFQFEGSIYPAPIISPGWFKWRSEAARGWEEIIQIIRDGWDRRFPHEAPGSPQILDITDTQ
;
A
#
# COMPACT_ATOMS: atom_id res chain seq x y z
N MET A 1 54.15 -21.29 -20.62
CA MET A 1 54.65 -20.76 -21.90
C MET A 1 53.46 -20.51 -22.82
N ALA A 2 53.35 -19.27 -23.34
CA ALA A 2 52.50 -18.74 -24.45
C ALA A 2 50.98 -19.02 -24.40
N ASN A 3 50.03 -18.07 -24.25
CA ASN A 3 49.84 -16.68 -24.71
C ASN A 3 49.58 -16.56 -26.23
N ILE A 4 48.33 -16.34 -26.64
CA ILE A 4 47.98 -15.69 -27.93
C ILE A 4 46.75 -14.77 -27.73
N GLN A 5 46.97 -13.50 -28.06
CA GLN A 5 46.06 -12.36 -28.06
C GLN A 5 45.75 -11.96 -29.52
N HIS A 6 44.50 -11.54 -29.77
CA HIS A 6 43.93 -10.64 -30.81
C HIS A 6 44.38 -10.62 -32.29
N LYS A 7 43.34 -10.56 -33.15
CA LYS A 7 43.04 -9.53 -34.18
C LYS A 7 41.56 -9.74 -34.58
N VAL A 8 40.58 -8.86 -34.35
CA VAL A 8 40.29 -7.51 -34.88
C VAL A 8 40.44 -7.41 -36.39
N ASP A 9 39.30 -7.42 -37.10
CA ASP A 9 39.11 -6.70 -38.36
C ASP A 9 38.02 -5.64 -38.16
N LYS A 10 38.37 -4.41 -38.56
CA LYS A 10 37.56 -3.19 -38.50
C LYS A 10 37.08 -2.83 -39.91
N ASN A 11 35.95 -2.13 -39.92
CA ASN A 11 35.41 -1.23 -40.95
C ASN A 11 34.63 -1.86 -42.10
N LEU A 12 33.32 -1.59 -42.11
CA LEU A 12 32.76 -0.58 -43.01
C LEU A 12 31.70 0.25 -42.24
N LEU A 13 31.89 1.56 -42.28
CA LEU A 13 31.03 2.62 -41.75
C LEU A 13 29.91 2.93 -42.76
N ASN A 14 28.74 3.34 -42.25
CA ASN A 14 27.90 4.46 -42.72
C ASN A 14 26.76 4.61 -41.70
N GLU A 15 26.92 5.48 -40.70
CA GLU A 15 26.37 6.84 -40.65
C GLU A 15 24.84 6.94 -40.78
N LYS A 16 24.24 7.30 -39.63
CA LYS A 16 23.17 8.28 -39.40
C LYS A 16 21.83 8.05 -40.09
N ASP A 17 20.81 7.78 -39.29
CA ASP A 17 19.61 8.62 -39.30
C ASP A 17 18.91 8.62 -37.92
N GLU A 18 18.78 9.84 -37.41
CA GLU A 18 18.17 10.25 -36.15
C GLU A 18 16.67 10.42 -36.40
N TYR A 19 15.82 9.56 -35.83
CA TYR A 19 14.37 9.67 -35.99
C TYR A 19 13.83 10.86 -35.17
N LYS A 20 13.40 11.91 -35.87
CA LYS A 20 12.63 13.04 -35.33
C LYS A 20 11.19 12.97 -35.84
N PRO A 21 10.16 12.93 -34.98
CA PRO A 21 8.78 13.03 -35.44
C PRO A 21 8.46 14.47 -35.85
N THR A 22 7.81 14.63 -37.00
CA THR A 22 7.30 15.94 -37.49
C THR A 22 5.78 15.97 -37.38
N ALA A 23 5.27 17.15 -37.07
CA ALA A 23 3.85 17.44 -36.91
C ALA A 23 3.15 17.43 -38.29
N GLN A 24 2.61 16.28 -38.67
CA GLN A 24 1.63 16.10 -39.75
C GLN A 24 1.20 14.62 -39.75
N ASP A 25 0.46 14.20 -38.73
CA ASP A 25 -0.37 12.98 -38.74
C ASP A 25 -1.53 13.17 -37.73
N GLU A 26 -2.04 14.39 -37.65
CA GLU A 26 -3.34 14.72 -37.05
C GLU A 26 -4.33 14.83 -38.21
N ASP A 27 -5.15 13.79 -38.41
CA ASP A 27 -6.60 13.92 -38.62
C ASP A 27 -7.21 12.61 -39.13
N ARG A 28 -8.43 12.36 -38.65
CA ARG A 28 -9.51 11.54 -39.24
C ARG A 28 -9.70 10.11 -38.71
N VAL A 29 -10.56 9.98 -37.70
CA VAL A 29 -11.80 9.13 -37.72
C VAL A 29 -12.80 9.77 -36.73
N GLU A 30 -13.67 10.67 -37.21
CA GLU A 30 -15.10 10.44 -37.49
C GLU A 30 -15.98 10.10 -36.26
N THR A 31 -16.70 11.12 -35.82
CA THR A 31 -17.74 11.17 -34.79
C THR A 31 -19.05 10.56 -35.29
N ASN A 32 -19.64 9.63 -34.54
CA ASN A 32 -21.05 9.29 -34.66
C ASN A 32 -21.84 9.94 -33.51
N GLN A 33 -22.54 11.02 -33.84
CA GLN A 33 -23.62 11.63 -33.06
C GLN A 33 -24.81 10.66 -33.00
N ILE A 34 -25.34 10.42 -31.80
CA ILE A 34 -26.71 9.92 -31.63
C ILE A 34 -27.49 10.95 -30.81
N ASP A 35 -28.64 11.27 -31.37
CA ASP A 35 -29.60 12.34 -31.07
C ASP A 35 -30.32 12.16 -29.72
N TYR A 36 -30.46 13.25 -28.98
CA TYR A 36 -31.19 13.32 -27.71
C TYR A 36 -32.67 13.59 -27.96
N ARG A 37 -33.54 12.66 -27.55
CA ARG A 37 -34.95 12.99 -27.23
C ARG A 37 -35.22 12.75 -25.74
N LYS A 38 -35.51 13.84 -25.05
CA LYS A 38 -36.16 13.87 -23.73
C LYS A 38 -37.62 13.47 -23.89
N GLU A 39 -38.07 12.44 -23.19
CA GLU A 39 -39.41 12.41 -22.60
C GLU A 39 -39.33 11.80 -21.20
N ASP A 40 -40.02 12.47 -20.27
CA ASP A 40 -40.17 12.19 -18.85
C ASP A 40 -40.53 10.73 -18.53
N LEU A 41 -40.14 10.25 -17.34
CA LEU A 41 -41.03 9.69 -16.31
C LEU A 41 -40.24 9.25 -15.05
N THR A 42 -40.42 10.06 -13.99
CA THR A 42 -40.64 9.68 -12.57
C THR A 42 -39.61 8.86 -11.78
N ASP A 43 -38.94 9.57 -10.86
CA ASP A 43 -38.91 9.31 -9.41
C ASP A 43 -38.83 7.86 -8.93
N TYR A 44 -37.60 7.36 -8.79
CA TYR A 44 -37.22 6.46 -7.70
C TYR A 44 -35.82 6.84 -7.24
N SER A 45 -35.70 7.24 -5.97
CA SER A 45 -34.42 7.37 -5.28
C SER A 45 -33.76 6.00 -5.21
N GLU A 46 -32.83 5.71 -6.12
CA GLU A 46 -31.99 4.51 -6.04
C GLU A 46 -30.90 4.72 -4.99
N ASP A 47 -30.87 3.79 -4.05
CA ASP A 47 -30.12 3.79 -2.82
C ASP A 47 -28.61 3.81 -3.05
N ASN A 48 -27.96 4.77 -2.39
CA ASN A 48 -26.51 4.90 -2.23
C ASN A 48 -25.88 3.75 -1.40
N ASP A 49 -26.70 2.79 -0.95
CA ASP A 49 -26.29 1.60 -0.20
C ASP A 49 -25.83 0.45 -1.11
N THR A 50 -26.20 0.46 -2.39
CA THR A 50 -25.88 -0.65 -3.31
C THR A 50 -24.40 -0.65 -3.73
N GLU A 51 -23.74 0.50 -3.81
CA GLU A 51 -22.30 0.60 -4.10
C GLU A 51 -21.42 0.21 -2.90
N ARG A 52 -21.83 0.58 -1.68
CA ARG A 52 -21.19 0.15 -0.42
C ARG A 52 -21.11 -1.38 -0.27
N CYS A 53 -22.04 -2.11 -0.91
CA CYS A 53 -22.14 -3.56 -0.83
C CYS A 53 -21.04 -4.30 -1.61
N ASN A 54 -20.44 -3.67 -2.64
CA ASN A 54 -19.55 -4.38 -3.56
C ASN A 54 -18.11 -4.46 -3.06
N GLU A 55 -17.60 -3.40 -2.42
CA GLU A 55 -16.23 -3.38 -1.87
C GLU A 55 -16.02 -4.33 -0.70
N TRP A 56 -17.01 -4.41 0.18
CA TRP A 56 -16.90 -5.16 1.43
C TRP A 56 -16.80 -6.67 1.21
N THR A 57 -17.37 -7.15 0.11
CA THR A 57 -17.23 -8.54 -0.33
C THR A 57 -15.82 -8.88 -0.82
N ILE A 58 -15.02 -7.89 -1.20
CA ILE A 58 -13.65 -8.06 -1.70
C ILE A 58 -12.65 -8.12 -0.55
N VAL A 59 -12.94 -7.47 0.58
CA VAL A 59 -12.13 -7.59 1.80
C VAL A 59 -12.08 -9.07 2.21
N ASN A 60 -10.90 -9.57 2.55
CA ASN A 60 -10.76 -10.95 2.96
C ASN A 60 -11.58 -11.22 4.24
N GLN A 61 -12.38 -12.28 4.25
CA GLN A 61 -13.27 -12.61 5.38
C GLN A 61 -12.55 -12.68 6.73
N ARG A 62 -11.28 -13.10 6.75
CA ARG A 62 -10.48 -13.20 7.98
C ARG A 62 -10.17 -11.85 8.63
N ILE A 63 -10.20 -10.75 7.87
CA ILE A 63 -9.86 -9.40 8.38
C ILE A 63 -11.06 -8.46 8.42
N ARG A 64 -12.21 -8.83 7.84
CA ARG A 64 -13.42 -7.98 7.82
C ARG A 64 -13.83 -7.49 9.21
N HIS A 65 -13.71 -8.35 10.22
CA HIS A 65 -14.06 -8.01 11.61
C HIS A 65 -13.17 -6.93 12.25
N LEU A 66 -12.03 -6.61 11.64
CA LEU A 66 -11.12 -5.55 12.10
C LEU A 66 -11.48 -4.17 11.52
N ILE A 67 -12.37 -4.13 10.52
CA ILE A 67 -12.65 -2.92 9.76
C ILE A 67 -14.10 -2.51 9.97
N SER A 68 -14.33 -1.25 10.33
CA SER A 68 -15.67 -0.66 10.43
C SER A 68 -16.09 0.07 9.14
N HIS A 69 -15.14 0.65 8.43
CA HIS A 69 -15.39 1.41 7.19
C HIS A 69 -14.16 1.42 6.27
N LEU A 70 -14.39 1.52 4.95
CA LEU A 70 -13.36 1.75 3.94
C LEU A 70 -13.51 3.16 3.37
N HIS A 71 -12.37 3.82 3.18
CA HIS A 71 -12.28 5.02 2.36
C HIS A 71 -11.56 4.65 1.07
N GLU A 72 -12.28 4.72 -0.04
CA GLU A 72 -11.74 4.53 -1.38
C GLU A 72 -10.90 5.73 -1.81
N VAL A 73 -9.66 5.46 -2.25
CA VAL A 73 -8.78 6.48 -2.85
C VAL A 73 -8.60 6.22 -4.35
N ASP A 74 -8.08 7.19 -5.08
CA ASP A 74 -7.89 7.10 -6.53
C ASP A 74 -6.94 5.95 -6.96
N GLY A 75 -7.35 5.23 -8.01
CA GLY A 75 -6.69 4.04 -8.57
C GLY A 75 -5.66 4.31 -9.67
N ASP A 76 -4.76 5.28 -9.48
CA ASP A 76 -3.77 5.69 -10.50
C ASP A 76 -2.38 5.05 -10.34
N GLY A 77 -2.28 3.99 -9.54
CA GLY A 77 -1.02 3.35 -9.16
C GLY A 77 -0.29 4.04 -8.00
N HIS A 78 -0.83 5.13 -7.46
CA HIS A 78 -0.37 5.74 -6.22
C HIS A 78 -1.30 5.45 -5.03
N CYS A 79 -2.34 4.63 -5.19
CA CYS A 79 -3.37 4.35 -4.18
C CYS A 79 -2.83 4.04 -2.78
N GLY A 80 -1.75 3.26 -2.65
CA GLY A 80 -1.17 2.97 -1.33
C GLY A 80 -0.54 4.19 -0.64
N PHE A 81 0.01 5.12 -1.40
CA PHE A 81 0.54 6.39 -0.88
C PHE A 81 -0.58 7.40 -0.64
N ARG A 82 -1.62 7.41 -1.48
CA ARG A 82 -2.85 8.20 -1.27
C ARG A 82 -3.56 7.76 0.02
N ALA A 83 -3.74 6.46 0.20
CA ALA A 83 -4.30 5.87 1.41
C ALA A 83 -3.46 6.20 2.65
N ALA A 84 -2.13 6.18 2.56
CA ALA A 84 -1.27 6.62 3.65
C ALA A 84 -1.51 8.10 4.02
N SER A 85 -1.61 8.98 3.02
CA SER A 85 -1.92 10.40 3.19
C SER A 85 -3.28 10.61 3.86
N VAL A 86 -4.34 10.01 3.31
CA VAL A 86 -5.71 10.11 3.85
C VAL A 86 -5.82 9.51 5.25
N SER A 87 -5.12 8.41 5.54
CA SER A 87 -5.09 7.82 6.88
C SER A 87 -4.48 8.76 7.92
N MET A 88 -3.65 9.72 7.51
CA MET A 88 -3.09 10.75 8.38
C MET A 88 -3.95 12.02 8.41
N ALA A 89 -5.18 11.96 7.88
CA ALA A 89 -6.14 13.06 7.74
C ALA A 89 -5.68 14.17 6.78
N GLU A 90 -4.82 13.84 5.82
CA GLU A 90 -4.40 14.74 4.74
C GLU A 90 -5.19 14.46 3.45
N ALA A 91 -5.09 15.36 2.46
CA ALA A 91 -5.69 15.15 1.16
C ALA A 91 -5.02 14.00 0.39
N GLU A 92 -5.73 13.37 -0.55
CA GLU A 92 -5.17 12.30 -1.38
C GLU A 92 -3.89 12.72 -2.11
N ASP A 93 -3.85 13.95 -2.64
CA ASP A 93 -2.69 14.52 -3.34
C ASP A 93 -1.44 14.69 -2.45
N GLY A 94 -1.58 14.54 -1.13
CA GLY A 94 -0.45 14.43 -0.19
C GLY A 94 0.39 13.16 -0.41
N TRP A 95 -0.03 12.23 -1.27
CA TRP A 95 0.80 11.07 -1.68
C TRP A 95 2.19 11.47 -2.21
N LEU A 96 2.30 12.66 -2.81
CA LEU A 96 3.57 13.22 -3.27
C LEU A 96 4.54 13.41 -2.10
N ASP A 97 4.04 13.93 -0.98
CA ASP A 97 4.85 14.21 0.20
C ASP A 97 5.15 12.94 0.98
N VAL A 98 4.23 11.97 1.02
CA VAL A 98 4.49 10.62 1.53
C VAL A 98 5.68 9.99 0.82
N ARG A 99 5.71 10.03 -0.51
CA ARG A 99 6.85 9.48 -1.27
C ARG A 99 8.15 10.22 -1.01
N LYS A 100 8.13 11.56 -1.00
CA LYS A 100 9.34 12.36 -0.72
C LYS A 100 9.89 12.04 0.66
N ALA A 101 9.03 12.03 1.69
CA ALA A 101 9.42 11.70 3.06
C ALA A 101 10.05 10.30 3.15
N MET A 102 9.47 9.31 2.49
CA MET A 102 10.05 7.95 2.47
C MET A 102 11.37 7.87 1.69
N VAL A 103 11.54 8.63 0.60
CA VAL A 103 12.84 8.72 -0.11
C VAL A 103 13.89 9.36 0.78
N ASP A 104 13.55 10.47 1.43
CA ASP A 104 14.44 11.19 2.34
C ASP A 104 14.85 10.30 3.53
N GLU A 105 13.90 9.56 4.10
CA GLU A 105 14.12 8.60 5.18
C GLU A 105 15.05 7.46 4.75
N MET A 106 14.81 6.90 3.56
CA MET A 106 15.63 5.85 2.95
C MET A 106 17.07 6.31 2.66
N ASP A 107 17.24 7.56 2.26
CA ASP A 107 18.55 8.17 1.98
C ASP A 107 19.31 8.56 3.26
N THR A 108 18.58 8.92 4.32
CA THR A 108 19.15 9.40 5.58
C THR A 108 19.62 8.27 6.48
N HIS A 109 18.85 7.19 6.60
CA HIS A 109 19.13 6.13 7.57
C HIS A 109 19.81 4.90 6.96
N GLU A 110 20.98 4.55 7.51
CA GLU A 110 21.85 3.48 7.00
C GLU A 110 21.21 2.08 7.03
N VAL A 111 20.20 1.85 7.88
CA VAL A 111 19.48 0.56 7.91
C VAL A 111 18.84 0.25 6.55
N TYR A 112 18.32 1.25 5.84
CA TYR A 112 17.68 1.09 4.54
C TYR A 112 18.66 0.87 3.39
N LYS A 113 19.96 1.09 3.63
CA LYS A 113 21.07 0.78 2.70
C LYS A 113 21.74 -0.55 3.03
N ASN A 114 21.39 -1.17 4.15
CA ASN A 114 21.99 -2.43 4.59
C ASN A 114 21.51 -3.60 3.72
N GLU A 115 22.43 -4.28 3.04
CA GLU A 115 22.11 -5.39 2.13
C GLU A 115 21.37 -6.54 2.82
N ARG A 116 21.66 -6.81 4.10
CA ARG A 116 20.96 -7.87 4.85
C ARG A 116 19.54 -7.47 5.23
N TYR A 117 19.29 -6.19 5.49
CA TYR A 117 17.94 -5.66 5.69
C TYR A 117 17.15 -5.74 4.39
N ILE A 118 17.72 -5.22 3.29
CA ILE A 118 17.12 -5.26 1.95
C ILE A 118 16.82 -6.70 1.52
N SER A 119 17.75 -7.63 1.75
CA SER A 119 17.56 -9.05 1.46
C SER A 119 16.37 -9.65 2.22
N TYR A 120 16.10 -9.17 3.44
CA TYR A 120 14.99 -9.63 4.26
C TYR A 120 13.63 -9.06 3.81
N VAL A 121 13.56 -7.78 3.41
CA VAL A 121 12.27 -7.11 3.11
C VAL A 121 11.93 -7.05 1.61
N ALA A 122 12.90 -7.25 0.72
CA ALA A 122 12.77 -6.97 -0.71
C ALA A 122 13.48 -7.99 -1.61
N ASP A 123 13.68 -9.23 -1.15
CA ASP A 123 14.29 -10.33 -1.92
C ASP A 123 15.61 -9.94 -2.62
N SER A 124 16.41 -9.09 -1.97
CA SER A 124 17.70 -8.60 -2.48
C SER A 124 17.63 -7.75 -3.76
N ILE A 125 16.48 -7.11 -4.05
CA ILE A 125 16.43 -6.04 -5.06
C ILE A 125 17.45 -4.95 -4.69
N PRO A 126 18.32 -4.49 -5.61
CA PRO A 126 19.33 -3.49 -5.28
C PRO A 126 18.73 -2.18 -4.73
N PHE A 127 19.38 -1.60 -3.72
CA PHE A 127 19.00 -0.31 -3.10
C PHE A 127 18.66 0.76 -4.15
N THR A 128 19.54 0.91 -5.16
CA THR A 128 19.37 1.92 -6.22
C THR A 128 18.08 1.74 -7.01
N ARG A 129 17.62 0.50 -7.19
CA ARG A 129 16.36 0.18 -7.85
C ARG A 129 15.17 0.46 -6.95
N LEU A 130 15.24 0.08 -5.67
CA LEU A 130 14.18 0.39 -4.69
C LEU A 130 13.97 1.90 -4.55
N ARG A 131 15.07 2.64 -4.35
CA ARG A 131 15.05 4.11 -4.27
C ARG A 131 14.49 4.74 -5.55
N SER A 132 14.92 4.29 -6.73
CA SER A 132 14.43 4.79 -8.02
C SER A 132 12.93 4.52 -8.22
N ASN A 133 12.47 3.34 -7.83
CA ASN A 133 11.06 2.97 -7.91
C ASN A 133 10.17 3.83 -7.00
N LEU A 134 10.65 4.12 -5.79
CA LEU A 134 9.96 4.95 -4.80
C LEU A 134 9.94 6.42 -5.23
N ASN A 135 11.06 6.93 -5.76
CA ASN A 135 11.26 8.27 -6.30
C ASN A 135 10.60 8.47 -7.68
N TYR A 136 9.30 8.18 -7.78
CA TYR A 136 8.51 8.26 -9.00
C TYR A 136 7.21 9.03 -8.76
N PHE A 137 6.96 10.07 -9.57
CA PHE A 137 5.89 11.05 -9.35
C PHE A 137 4.99 11.29 -10.59
N ARG A 138 5.05 10.41 -11.58
CA ARG A 138 4.17 10.51 -12.76
C ARG A 138 2.93 9.63 -12.55
N SER A 139 1.77 10.13 -12.94
CA SER A 139 0.51 9.37 -12.94
C SER A 139 0.09 9.06 -14.38
N PRO A 140 -0.40 7.85 -14.70
CA PRO A 140 -0.51 6.71 -13.80
C PRO A 140 0.83 5.98 -13.58
N ALA A 141 0.97 5.34 -12.42
CA ALA A 141 2.15 4.57 -12.04
C ALA A 141 1.99 3.05 -12.27
N ARG A 142 3.03 2.44 -12.83
CA ARG A 142 3.09 0.99 -13.05
C ARG A 142 3.47 0.22 -11.78
N ILE A 143 3.22 -1.08 -11.77
CA ILE A 143 3.37 -1.97 -10.60
C ILE A 143 4.72 -1.86 -9.86
N TYR A 144 5.83 -1.61 -10.56
CA TYR A 144 7.14 -1.46 -9.92
C TYR A 144 7.27 -0.20 -9.05
N HIS A 145 6.37 0.77 -9.23
CA HIS A 145 6.33 2.02 -8.48
C HIS A 145 5.29 1.99 -7.35
N TRP A 146 4.49 0.94 -7.23
CA TRP A 146 3.48 0.84 -6.17
C TRP A 146 4.12 0.72 -4.80
N ILE A 147 3.37 1.07 -3.75
CA ILE A 147 3.78 0.68 -2.40
C ILE A 147 3.78 -0.85 -2.32
N ASN A 148 4.69 -1.40 -1.54
CA ASN A 148 4.95 -2.83 -1.46
C ASN A 148 5.20 -3.21 -0.01
N PHE A 149 4.45 -4.17 0.50
CA PHE A 149 4.64 -4.73 1.83
C PHE A 149 5.16 -6.17 1.68
N PRO A 150 6.21 -6.55 2.43
CA PRO A 150 6.77 -5.86 3.60
C PRO A 150 7.78 -4.74 3.29
N CYS A 151 8.28 -4.62 2.05
CA CYS A 151 9.40 -3.74 1.68
C CYS A 151 9.36 -2.31 2.22
N HIS A 152 8.19 -1.68 2.22
CA HIS A 152 8.00 -0.28 2.58
C HIS A 152 7.38 -0.07 3.97
N GLY A 153 7.05 -1.15 4.70
CA GLY A 153 6.27 -1.05 5.93
C GLY A 153 7.00 -0.29 7.04
N ASP A 154 8.22 -0.74 7.38
CA ASP A 154 9.04 -0.07 8.41
C ASP A 154 9.49 1.32 7.93
N LEU A 155 9.78 1.48 6.63
CA LEU A 155 10.19 2.77 6.05
C LEU A 155 9.09 3.83 6.16
N LEU A 156 7.84 3.47 5.86
CA LEU A 156 6.70 4.37 6.03
C LEU A 156 6.48 4.70 7.51
N ALA A 157 6.68 3.72 8.40
CA ALA A 157 6.55 3.92 9.84
C ALA A 157 7.62 4.89 10.38
N ASP A 158 8.88 4.76 9.96
CA ASP A 158 9.97 5.67 10.33
C ASP A 158 9.74 7.08 9.78
N ALA A 159 9.41 7.22 8.49
CA ALA A 159 9.23 8.52 7.82
C ALA A 159 8.19 9.41 8.51
N TYR A 160 7.18 8.79 9.14
CA TYR A 160 6.12 9.49 9.86
C TYR A 160 6.12 9.24 11.38
N GLN A 161 7.14 8.55 11.88
CA GLN A 161 7.35 8.19 13.29
C GLN A 161 6.07 7.67 13.94
N ARG A 162 5.41 6.68 13.32
CA ARG A 162 4.14 6.14 13.81
C ARG A 162 3.93 4.71 13.31
N PRO A 163 3.09 3.90 13.98
CA PRO A 163 2.81 2.54 13.52
C PRO A 163 2.11 2.54 12.16
N VAL A 164 2.35 1.51 11.35
CA VAL A 164 1.59 1.20 10.14
C VAL A 164 0.87 -0.12 10.35
N ILE A 165 -0.46 -0.08 10.32
CA ILE A 165 -1.31 -1.26 10.35
C ILE A 165 -1.64 -1.63 8.92
N HIS A 166 -1.13 -2.77 8.48
CA HIS A 166 -1.33 -3.27 7.13
C HIS A 166 -2.13 -4.56 7.17
N LEU A 167 -3.21 -4.59 6.39
CA LEU A 167 -4.10 -5.74 6.25
C LEU A 167 -4.17 -6.19 4.78
N SER A 168 -3.81 -7.43 4.50
CA SER A 168 -4.05 -8.12 3.23
C SER A 168 -4.36 -9.60 3.49
N HIS A 169 -4.63 -10.41 2.46
CA HIS A 169 -4.82 -11.85 2.67
C HIS A 169 -3.54 -12.55 3.18
N PRO A 170 -2.34 -12.34 2.59
CA PRO A 170 -1.12 -13.01 3.06
C PRO A 170 -0.44 -12.30 4.22
N ILE A 171 -0.66 -10.99 4.42
CA ILE A 171 0.13 -10.19 5.37
C ILE A 171 -0.81 -9.33 6.23
N THR A 172 -0.85 -9.63 7.52
CA THR A 172 -1.54 -8.83 8.53
C THR A 172 -0.57 -8.48 9.64
N ASN A 173 0.12 -7.34 9.48
CA ASN A 173 1.22 -6.94 10.35
C ASN A 173 1.08 -5.49 10.82
N THR A 174 1.62 -5.25 12.02
CA THR A 174 2.00 -3.93 12.51
C THR A 174 3.48 -3.69 12.15
N TYR A 175 3.75 -2.70 11.30
CA TYR A 175 5.11 -2.20 11.09
C TYR A 175 5.35 -1.00 11.99
N LEU A 176 6.58 -0.87 12.46
CA LEU A 176 6.94 0.10 13.50
C LEU A 176 8.20 0.85 13.08
N PRO A 177 8.39 2.09 13.57
CA PRO A 177 9.64 2.81 13.37
C PRO A 177 10.84 1.97 13.84
N LEU A 178 11.88 1.86 13.01
CA LEU A 178 13.14 1.23 13.38
C LEU A 178 14.03 2.22 14.14
N SER A 179 13.99 3.50 13.77
CA SER A 179 14.92 4.53 14.26
C SER A 179 14.35 5.41 15.36
N HIS A 180 13.03 5.42 15.53
CA HIS A 180 12.34 6.35 16.43
C HIS A 180 11.62 5.65 17.59
N GLY A 181 11.69 6.27 18.77
CA GLY A 181 11.01 5.80 19.96
C GLY A 181 9.49 5.97 19.91
N PRO A 182 8.77 5.33 20.86
CA PRO A 182 7.33 5.44 20.98
C PRO A 182 6.85 6.87 21.16
N ASN A 183 5.69 7.16 20.59
CA ASN A 183 4.99 8.43 20.72
C ASN A 183 3.47 8.20 20.60
N THR A 184 2.70 9.28 20.55
CA THR A 184 1.24 9.25 20.52
C THR A 184 0.64 9.50 19.13
N ASN A 185 1.44 9.45 18.06
CA ASN A 185 0.91 9.60 16.71
C ASN A 185 -0.05 8.43 16.41
N PRO A 186 -1.24 8.70 15.82
CA PRO A 186 -2.16 7.64 15.43
C PRO A 186 -1.54 6.76 14.33
N PRO A 187 -1.95 5.49 14.21
CA PRO A 187 -1.43 4.60 13.19
C PRO A 187 -1.85 5.03 11.78
N ILE A 188 -1.05 4.63 10.78
CA ILE A 188 -1.47 4.62 9.37
C ILE A 188 -2.16 3.28 9.09
N CYS A 189 -3.42 3.30 8.67
CA CYS A 189 -4.26 2.12 8.49
C CYS A 189 -4.49 1.85 6.99
N LEU A 190 -3.91 0.76 6.49
CA LEU A 190 -3.95 0.38 5.08
C LEU A 190 -4.52 -1.02 4.90
N VAL A 191 -5.43 -1.16 3.95
CA VAL A 191 -5.94 -2.47 3.51
C VAL A 191 -5.69 -2.65 2.02
N TYR A 192 -5.17 -3.82 1.65
CA TYR A 192 -4.99 -4.23 0.25
C TYR A 192 -6.17 -5.09 -0.20
N LEU A 193 -6.87 -4.63 -1.23
CA LEU A 193 -7.97 -5.33 -1.88
C LEU A 193 -7.44 -6.13 -3.07
N GLU A 194 -7.09 -7.39 -2.84
CA GLU A 194 -6.40 -8.24 -3.83
C GLU A 194 -7.13 -8.40 -5.15
N GLY A 195 -8.46 -8.55 -5.11
CA GLY A 195 -9.28 -8.64 -6.32
C GLY A 195 -9.25 -7.37 -7.18
N LYS A 196 -8.90 -6.22 -6.60
CA LYS A 196 -8.79 -4.92 -7.27
C LYS A 196 -7.34 -4.47 -7.50
N ASN A 197 -6.36 -5.16 -6.91
CA ASN A 197 -4.98 -4.70 -6.81
C ASN A 197 -4.86 -3.25 -6.31
N HIS A 198 -5.64 -2.91 -5.27
CA HIS A 198 -5.84 -1.53 -4.83
C HIS A 198 -5.70 -1.40 -3.32
N TYR A 199 -5.12 -0.29 -2.87
CA TYR A 199 -5.00 0.05 -1.45
C TYR A 199 -6.03 1.09 -1.08
N ASN A 200 -6.73 0.88 0.03
CA ASN A 200 -7.67 1.81 0.64
C ASN A 200 -7.29 2.09 2.10
N VAL A 201 -7.84 3.15 2.65
CA VAL A 201 -7.81 3.38 4.11
C VAL A 201 -8.90 2.54 4.74
N PHE A 202 -8.60 1.98 5.90
CA PHE A 202 -9.57 1.27 6.70
C PHE A 202 -9.72 1.97 8.05
N GLN A 203 -10.95 2.04 8.56
CA GLN A 203 -11.26 2.56 9.89
C GLN A 203 -11.64 1.40 10.81
N PHE A 204 -11.61 1.64 12.12
CA PHE A 204 -11.95 0.66 13.15
C PHE A 204 -12.87 1.30 14.20
N GLU A 205 -13.59 0.46 14.96
CA GLU A 205 -14.48 0.95 16.00
C GLU A 205 -13.73 1.25 17.31
N GLY A 206 -14.06 2.40 17.92
CA GLY A 206 -13.55 2.78 19.22
C GLY A 206 -12.20 3.50 19.18
N SER A 207 -11.54 3.53 20.33
CA SER A 207 -10.33 4.34 20.57
C SER A 207 -9.04 3.52 20.61
N ILE A 208 -9.14 2.19 20.46
CA ILE A 208 -8.01 1.26 20.44
C ILE A 208 -8.04 0.63 19.06
N TYR A 209 -6.93 0.66 18.33
CA TYR A 209 -6.87 0.09 16.98
C TYR A 209 -6.59 -1.42 17.01
N PRO A 210 -7.06 -2.17 16.01
CA PRO A 210 -6.75 -3.59 15.85
C PRO A 210 -5.31 -3.74 15.41
N ALA A 211 -4.38 -3.88 16.36
CA ALA A 211 -2.97 -4.06 16.03
C ALA A 211 -2.67 -5.55 15.73
N PRO A 212 -2.37 -5.95 14.48
CA PRO A 212 -1.90 -7.28 14.19
C PRO A 212 -0.50 -7.49 14.77
N ILE A 213 0.06 -8.68 14.57
CA ILE A 213 1.39 -9.01 15.13
C ILE A 213 2.43 -8.00 14.63
N ILE A 214 3.39 -7.66 15.48
CA ILE A 214 4.54 -6.84 15.05
C ILE A 214 5.30 -7.61 13.97
N SER A 215 5.65 -6.93 12.88
CA SER A 215 6.50 -7.49 11.82
C SER A 215 7.75 -8.14 12.44
N PRO A 216 8.03 -9.43 12.20
CA PRO A 216 9.17 -10.11 12.83
C PRO A 216 10.52 -9.44 12.54
N GLY A 217 10.63 -8.78 11.38
CA GLY A 217 11.82 -8.02 10.99
C GLY A 217 12.14 -6.87 11.95
N TRP A 218 11.12 -6.26 12.54
CA TRP A 218 11.29 -5.11 13.42
C TRP A 218 12.18 -5.44 14.63
N PHE A 219 11.97 -6.60 15.27
CA PHE A 219 12.78 -7.02 16.43
C PHE A 219 14.27 -7.18 16.10
N LYS A 220 14.59 -7.51 14.85
CA LYS A 220 15.96 -7.71 14.37
C LYS A 220 16.64 -6.40 13.99
N TRP A 221 15.88 -5.46 13.43
CA TRP A 221 16.43 -4.27 12.77
C TRP A 221 16.23 -2.97 13.54
N ARG A 222 15.38 -2.96 14.58
CA ARG A 222 15.14 -1.78 15.41
C ARG A 222 16.42 -1.29 16.11
N SER A 223 16.52 0.02 16.25
CA SER A 223 17.48 0.68 17.13
C SER A 223 17.05 0.56 18.60
N GLU A 224 17.96 0.90 19.51
CA GLU A 224 17.65 0.96 20.95
C GLU A 224 16.54 1.98 21.25
N ALA A 225 16.50 3.11 20.51
CA ALA A 225 15.49 4.14 20.69
C ALA A 225 14.08 3.61 20.44
N ALA A 226 13.91 2.73 19.45
CA ALA A 226 12.62 2.15 19.07
C ALA A 226 12.12 1.06 20.04
N ARG A 227 12.93 0.58 20.99
CA ARG A 227 12.60 -0.60 21.81
C ARG A 227 11.23 -0.49 22.51
N GLY A 228 10.87 0.70 22.97
CA GLY A 228 9.64 0.94 23.73
C GLY A 228 8.34 0.72 22.96
N TRP A 229 8.35 0.65 21.62
CA TRP A 229 7.13 0.36 20.86
C TRP A 229 6.54 -1.02 21.17
N GLU A 230 7.37 -2.00 21.54
CA GLU A 230 6.94 -3.37 21.82
C GLU A 230 5.91 -3.41 22.95
N GLU A 231 6.20 -2.73 24.06
CA GLU A 231 5.31 -2.64 25.21
C GLU A 231 4.01 -1.89 24.86
N ILE A 232 4.11 -0.80 24.10
CA ILE A 232 2.93 -0.04 23.66
C ILE A 232 2.01 -0.88 22.79
N ILE A 233 2.55 -1.57 21.79
CA ILE A 233 1.74 -2.41 20.91
C ILE A 233 1.15 -3.58 21.68
N GLN A 234 1.87 -4.16 22.65
CA GLN A 234 1.32 -5.23 23.48
C GLN A 234 0.12 -4.74 24.31
N ILE A 235 0.20 -3.55 24.93
CA ILE A 235 -0.93 -2.96 25.67
C ILE A 235 -2.14 -2.74 24.75
N ILE A 236 -1.90 -2.26 23.52
CA ILE A 236 -2.97 -2.00 22.54
C ILE A 236 -3.63 -3.31 22.10
N ARG A 237 -2.84 -4.36 21.84
CA ARG A 237 -3.33 -5.71 21.51
C ARG A 237 -4.17 -6.29 22.63
N ASP A 238 -3.67 -6.27 23.86
CA ASP A 238 -4.40 -6.78 25.04
C ASP A 238 -5.70 -5.98 25.28
N GLY A 239 -5.66 -4.67 25.00
CA GLY A 239 -6.83 -3.80 25.05
C GLY A 239 -7.87 -4.15 24.00
N TRP A 240 -7.43 -4.43 22.78
CA TRP A 240 -8.29 -4.85 21.67
C TRP A 240 -8.93 -6.21 21.94
N ASP A 241 -8.13 -7.22 22.31
CA ASP A 241 -8.60 -8.59 22.57
C ASP A 241 -9.62 -8.66 23.72
N ARG A 242 -9.48 -7.78 24.73
CA ARG A 242 -10.46 -7.65 25.82
C ARG A 242 -11.78 -7.05 25.35
N ARG A 243 -11.74 -6.10 24.42
CA ARG A 243 -12.92 -5.38 23.91
C ARG A 243 -13.66 -6.16 22.84
N PHE A 244 -12.92 -6.88 22.00
CA PHE A 244 -13.41 -7.67 20.89
C PHE A 244 -12.88 -9.11 21.00
N PRO A 245 -13.36 -9.90 21.98
CA PRO A 245 -12.88 -11.25 22.19
C PRO A 245 -13.12 -12.11 20.96
N HIS A 246 -12.09 -12.84 20.52
CA HIS A 246 -12.28 -13.89 19.52
C HIS A 246 -13.24 -14.95 20.08
N GLU A 247 -14.21 -15.38 19.28
CA GLU A 247 -14.99 -16.57 19.63
C GLU A 247 -14.04 -17.75 19.85
N ALA A 248 -14.17 -18.42 20.99
CA ALA A 248 -13.34 -19.58 21.29
C ALA A 248 -13.51 -20.62 20.16
N PRO A 249 -12.43 -21.28 19.71
CA PRO A 249 -12.55 -22.41 18.81
C PRO A 249 -13.44 -23.48 19.48
N GLY A 250 -14.67 -23.65 18.98
CA GLY A 250 -15.66 -24.58 19.54
C GLY A 250 -16.88 -23.93 20.21
N SER A 251 -17.07 -22.61 20.12
CA SER A 251 -18.37 -21.99 20.46
C SER A 251 -19.48 -22.63 19.62
N PRO A 252 -20.58 -23.14 20.22
CA PRO A 252 -21.68 -23.71 19.46
C PRO A 252 -22.28 -22.65 18.54
N GLN A 253 -22.26 -22.90 17.23
CA GLN A 253 -23.09 -22.14 16.30
C GLN A 253 -24.54 -22.44 16.67
N ILE A 254 -25.25 -21.44 17.20
CA ILE A 254 -26.69 -21.53 17.37
C ILE A 254 -27.26 -21.55 15.95
N LEU A 255 -27.58 -22.74 15.46
CA LEU A 255 -28.45 -22.93 14.32
C LEU A 255 -29.81 -22.39 14.72
N ASP A 256 -30.17 -21.23 14.18
CA ASP A 256 -31.51 -20.69 14.29
C ASP A 256 -32.43 -21.55 13.42
N ILE A 257 -33.02 -22.58 14.04
CA ILE A 257 -34.03 -23.44 13.41
C ILE A 257 -35.37 -22.74 13.57
N THR A 258 -35.55 -21.62 12.88
CA THR A 258 -36.85 -20.96 12.76
C THR A 258 -37.14 -20.57 11.31
N ASP A 259 -36.98 -21.52 10.38
CA ASP A 259 -37.66 -21.46 9.08
C ASP A 259 -37.88 -22.89 8.56
N THR A 260 -38.78 -23.62 9.21
CA THR A 260 -39.48 -24.73 8.56
C THR A 260 -40.83 -24.95 9.23
N GLN A 261 -41.84 -24.19 8.78
CA GLN A 261 -43.24 -24.63 8.74
C GLN A 261 -43.91 -24.08 7.48
#